data_AF-A0A927QFE4-F1
#
_entry.id   AF-A0A927QFE4-F1
#
_cell.length_a   1.000
_cell.length_b   1.000
_cell.length_c   1.000
_cell.angle_alpha   90.00
_cell.angle_beta   90.00
_cell.angle_gamma   90.00
#
_symmetry.space_group_name_H-M   'P 1'
#
loop_
_entity.id
_entity.type
_entity.pdbx_description
1 polymer ?
#
loop_
_entity_poly.entity_id
_entity_poly.type
_entity_poly.pdbx_seq_one_letter_code
_entity_poly.pdbx_strand_id
1 'polypeptide(L)' 'MATSSQTSSGVRPLHQAPQAWTDREGDRWVANGRTPSGECLLACPEPVNAEDAGEGDSFAWTWRLVETAFGPLKPVSL' A
#
# COMPACT_ATOMS: atom_id res chain seq x y z
N MET A 1 -10.91 -24.16 37.20
CA MET A 1 -9.83 -24.25 36.20
C MET A 1 -10.20 -23.31 35.06
N ALA A 2 -9.29 -22.40 34.70
CA ALA A 2 -9.44 -21.32 33.71
C ALA A 2 -9.59 -21.89 32.27
N THR A 3 -10.03 -21.20 31.22
CA THR A 3 -9.77 -19.81 30.81
C THR A 3 -10.78 -19.38 29.74
N SER A 4 -11.18 -18.10 29.76
CA SER A 4 -12.05 -17.43 28.80
C SER A 4 -11.37 -17.24 27.43
N SER A 5 -12.03 -17.66 26.35
CA SER A 5 -11.59 -17.42 24.97
C SER A 5 -11.95 -15.99 24.54
N GLN A 6 -10.99 -15.07 24.58
CA GLN A 6 -11.13 -13.74 23.99
C GLN A 6 -10.99 -13.83 22.46
N THR A 7 -12.06 -13.52 21.74
CA THR A 7 -12.05 -13.21 20.31
C THR A 7 -11.26 -11.91 20.10
N SER A 8 -10.01 -12.05 19.64
CA SER A 8 -9.18 -10.93 19.23
C SER A 8 -9.65 -10.42 17.86
N SER A 9 -10.56 -9.44 17.87
CA SER A 9 -10.71 -8.53 16.75
C SER A 9 -9.39 -7.75 16.65
N GLY A 10 -8.52 -8.19 15.73
CA GLY A 10 -7.15 -7.72 15.60
C GLY A 10 -7.06 -6.24 15.21
N VAL A 11 -7.16 -5.35 16.18
CA VAL A 11 -6.73 -3.96 16.05
C VAL A 11 -5.20 -3.98 16.01
N ARG A 12 -4.64 -3.92 14.81
CA ARG A 12 -3.19 -3.74 14.65
C ARG A 12 -2.82 -2.32 15.09
N PRO A 13 -1.72 -2.14 15.85
CA PRO A 13 -1.21 -0.81 16.16
C PRO A 13 -0.98 0.01 14.90
N LEU A 14 -1.24 1.32 14.94
CA LEU A 14 -1.09 2.23 13.79
C LEU A 14 0.34 2.22 13.18
N HIS A 15 1.36 1.90 13.98
CA HIS A 15 2.75 1.75 13.53
C HIS A 15 3.00 0.48 12.68
N GLN A 16 2.01 -0.39 12.60
CA GLN A 16 2.03 -1.64 11.85
C GLN A 16 1.14 -1.55 10.61
N ALA A 17 0.88 -0.33 10.14
CA ALA A 17 0.27 -0.09 8.84
C ALA A 17 1.07 -0.85 7.77
N PRO A 18 0.40 -1.52 6.83
CA PRO A 18 1.08 -2.16 5.71
C PRO A 18 1.98 -1.13 5.04
N GLN A 19 3.23 -1.50 4.77
CA GLN A 19 4.16 -0.64 4.02
C GLN A 19 4.09 -0.92 2.52
N ALA A 20 3.36 -1.98 2.14
CA ALA A 20 3.20 -2.42 0.78
C ALA A 20 1.78 -2.96 0.55
N TRP A 21 1.33 -2.79 -0.69
CA TRP A 21 0.03 -3.22 -1.17
C TRP A 21 0.15 -3.83 -2.56
N THR A 22 -0.85 -4.62 -2.93
CA THR A 22 -0.98 -5.19 -4.28
C THR A 22 -2.32 -4.78 -4.86
N ASP A 23 -2.34 -4.40 -6.12
CA ASP A 23 -3.58 -4.17 -6.85
C ASP A 23 -4.15 -5.49 -7.43
N ARG A 24 -5.17 -5.36 -8.28
CA ARG A 24 -5.84 -6.51 -8.92
C ARG A 24 -4.98 -7.21 -9.98
N GLU A 25 -4.02 -6.51 -10.57
CA GLU A 25 -3.14 -6.99 -11.64
C GLU A 25 -1.90 -7.67 -11.04
N GLY A 26 -1.65 -7.42 -9.75
CA GLY A 26 -0.58 -8.04 -8.97
C GLY A 26 0.61 -7.12 -8.77
N ASP A 27 0.51 -5.87 -9.24
CA ASP A 27 1.56 -4.87 -9.10
C ASP A 27 1.70 -4.42 -7.65
N ARG A 28 2.96 -4.30 -7.22
CA ARG A 28 3.31 -3.98 -5.84
C ARG A 28 3.53 -2.48 -5.67
N TRP A 29 2.68 -1.87 -4.86
CA TRP A 29 2.76 -0.48 -4.46
C TRP A 29 3.40 -0.37 -3.07
N VAL A 30 4.34 0.56 -2.90
CA VAL A 30 5.01 0.80 -1.61
C VAL A 30 4.80 2.22 -1.13
N ALA A 31 4.73 2.42 0.18
CA ALA A 31 4.58 3.75 0.75
C ALA A 31 5.82 4.61 0.45
N ASN A 32 5.61 5.77 -0.17
CA ASN A 32 6.66 6.72 -0.57
C ASN A 32 6.52 8.08 0.14
N GLY A 33 5.93 8.08 1.33
CA GLY A 33 5.72 9.28 2.14
C GLY A 33 4.25 9.65 2.28
N ARG A 34 4.01 10.93 2.63
CA ARG A 34 2.67 11.46 2.89
C ARG A 34 2.54 12.88 2.37
N THR A 35 1.33 13.25 1.95
CA THR A 35 0.98 14.65 1.66
C THR A 35 0.95 15.47 2.96
N PRO A 36 1.01 16.82 2.90
CA PRO A 36 0.83 17.68 4.08
C PRO A 36 -0.51 17.45 4.81
N SER A 37 -1.51 16.94 4.10
CA SER A 37 -2.83 16.57 4.63
C SER A 37 -2.84 15.19 5.33
N GLY A 38 -1.75 14.43 5.25
CA GLY A 38 -1.57 13.12 5.88
C GLY A 38 -1.91 11.91 5.00
N GLU A 39 -2.31 12.12 3.74
CA GLU A 39 -2.64 11.04 2.80
C GLU A 39 -1.38 10.28 2.39
N CYS A 40 -1.48 8.95 2.29
CA CYS A 40 -0.36 8.10 1.89
C CYS A 40 -0.03 8.31 0.42
N LEU A 41 1.25 8.57 0.13
CA LEU A 41 1.80 8.52 -1.21
C LEU A 41 2.33 7.11 -1.46
N LEU A 42 2.12 6.62 -2.66
CA LEU A 42 2.57 5.33 -3.13
C LEU A 42 3.59 5.56 -4.25
N ALA A 43 4.67 4.78 -4.25
CA ALA A 43 5.54 4.70 -5.41
C ALA A 43 4.94 3.74 -6.43
N CYS A 44 5.07 4.13 -7.70
CA CYS A 44 4.82 3.23 -8.82
C CYS A 44 5.68 1.96 -8.65
N PRO A 45 5.15 0.75 -8.93
CA PRO A 45 5.96 -0.45 -8.97
C PRO A 45 7.18 -0.24 -9.87
N GLU A 46 8.33 -0.80 -9.45
CA GLU A 46 9.49 -0.87 -10.34
C GLU A 46 9.12 -1.71 -11.57
N PRO A 47 9.38 -1.22 -12.78
CA PRO A 47 9.07 -1.96 -14.00
C PRO A 47 9.88 -3.26 -14.03
N VAL A 48 9.21 -4.36 -14.39
CA VAL A 48 9.85 -5.68 -14.47
C VAL A 48 10.93 -5.71 -15.57
N ASN A 49 10.71 -4.99 -16.67
CA ASN A 49 11.70 -4.80 -17.72
C ASN A 49 12.28 -3.38 -17.64
N ALA A 50 13.60 -3.27 -17.76
CA ALA A 50 14.27 -1.97 -17.72
C ALA A 50 13.87 -1.03 -18.87
N GLU A 51 13.34 -1.56 -19.97
CA GLU A 51 12.85 -0.77 -21.11
C GLU A 51 11.51 -0.06 -20.84
N ASP A 52 10.71 -0.56 -19.88
CA ASP A 52 9.47 0.06 -19.44
C ASP A 52 9.71 1.19 -18.42
N ALA A 53 10.97 1.42 -18.03
CA ALA A 53 11.35 2.51 -17.16
C ALA A 53 11.28 3.85 -17.90
N GLY A 54 10.28 4.67 -17.55
CA GLY A 54 10.22 6.06 -17.98
C GLY A 54 11.15 6.94 -17.16
N GLU A 55 11.82 7.90 -17.82
CA GLU A 55 12.56 8.97 -17.16
C GLU A 55 11.65 10.21 -16.97
N GLY A 56 11.56 10.73 -15.75
CA GLY A 56 10.79 11.94 -15.43
C GLY A 56 10.26 11.97 -14.00
N ASP A 57 9.73 13.11 -13.58
CA ASP A 57 9.05 13.25 -12.29
C ASP A 57 7.83 12.31 -12.26
N SER A 58 7.89 11.31 -11.38
CA SER A 58 6.72 10.47 -11.12
C SER A 58 5.65 11.32 -10.45
N PHE A 59 4.47 11.40 -11.08
CA PHE A 59 3.33 12.07 -10.47
C PHE A 59 3.02 11.40 -9.13
N ALA A 60 2.73 12.19 -8.10
CA ALA A 60 2.49 11.66 -6.76
C ALA A 60 1.20 10.82 -6.76
N TRP A 61 1.36 9.50 -6.70
CA TRP A 61 0.25 8.56 -6.59
C TRP A 61 -0.25 8.53 -5.16
N THR A 62 -1.36 9.21 -4.87
CA THR A 62 -2.01 9.01 -3.58
C THR A 62 -2.72 7.67 -3.53
N TRP A 63 -2.94 7.13 -2.33
CA TRP A 63 -3.73 5.91 -2.11
C TRP A 63 -5.02 5.90 -2.94
N ARG A 64 -5.78 7.00 -2.88
CA ARG A 64 -7.07 7.12 -3.54
C ARG A 64 -6.94 7.16 -5.07
N LEU A 65 -5.88 7.77 -5.60
CA LEU A 65 -5.61 7.78 -7.04
C LEU A 65 -5.30 6.38 -7.56
N VAL A 66 -4.48 5.63 -6.81
CA VAL A 66 -4.17 4.24 -7.18
C VAL A 66 -5.43 3.38 -7.15
N GLU A 67 -6.25 3.49 -6.11
CA GLU A 67 -7.50 2.72 -6.05
C GLU A 67 -8.49 3.07 -7.18
N THR A 68 -8.50 4.33 -7.62
CA THR A 68 -9.35 4.78 -8.72
C THR A 68 -8.87 4.22 -10.07
N ALA A 69 -7.55 4.15 -10.28
CA ALA A 69 -6.97 3.71 -11.55
C ALA A 69 -6.86 2.18 -11.66
N PHE A 70 -6.39 1.51 -10.60
CA PHE A 70 -6.01 0.09 -10.61
C PHE A 70 -6.96 -0.79 -9.78
N GLY A 71 -7.93 -0.18 -9.10
CA GLY A 71 -8.88 -0.86 -8.24
C GLY A 71 -8.38 -1.03 -6.80
N PRO A 72 -9.17 -1.69 -5.94
CA PRO A 72 -8.91 -1.74 -4.51
C PRO A 72 -7.57 -2.42 -4.18
N LEU A 73 -6.79 -1.76 -3.33
CA LEU A 73 -5.48 -2.24 -2.90
C LEU A 73 -5.59 -3.22 -1.74
N LYS A 74 -4.85 -4.33 -1.84
CA LYS A 74 -4.78 -5.34 -0.79
C LYS A 74 -3.49 -5.20 0.00
N PRO A 75 -3.55 -5.10 1.34
CA PRO A 75 -2.36 -5.00 2.16
C PRO A 75 -1.53 -6.29 2.07
N VAL A 76 -0.24 -6.13 1.83
CA VAL A 76 0.72 -7.23 1.89
C VAL A 76 1.21 -7.34 3.34
N SER A 77 0.97 -8.47 3.98
CA SER A 77 1.61 -8.76 5.27
C SER A 77 3.05 -9.19 4.99
N LEU A 78 4.02 -8.47 5.58
CA LEU A 78 5.41 -8.92 5.69
C LEU A 78 5.50 -10.22 6.49
#